data_AF-A0AAU4TXN8-F1
#
_entry.id   AF-A0AAU4TXN8-F1
#
_cell.length_a   1.000
_cell.length_b   1.000
_cell.length_c   1.000
_cell.angle_alpha   90.00
_cell.angle_beta   90.00
_cell.angle_gamma   90.00
#
_symmetry.space_group_name_H-M   'P 1'
#
loop_
_entity.id
_entity.type
_entity.pdbx_description
1 polymer ?
#
loop_
_entity_poly.entity_id
_entity_poly.type
_entity_poly.pdbx_seq_one_letter_code
_entity_poly.pdbx_strand_id
1 'polypeptide(L)' 'MSGIPGRLPGEMARTGRRLAAVDRDPVAGLVVTQPPAAALGAAGGLDPDNPRHPTRSGIYV' A
#
# COMPACT_ATOMS: atom_id res chain seq x y z
N MET A 1 14.22 8.11 -9.59
CA MET A 1 13.56 7.55 -10.78
C MET A 1 12.06 7.48 -10.49
N SER A 2 11.28 8.50 -10.88
CA SER A 2 9.82 8.43 -10.73
C SER A 2 9.23 7.75 -11.96
N GLY A 3 9.04 6.43 -11.87
CA GLY A 3 8.47 5.59 -12.92
C GLY A 3 6.94 5.56 -12.89
N ILE A 4 6.29 6.69 -12.64
CA ILE A 4 4.82 6.75 -12.71
C ILE A 4 4.40 6.83 -14.17
N PRO A 5 3.65 5.85 -14.71
CA PRO A 5 3.17 5.90 -16.08
C PRO A 5 2.31 7.15 -16.30
N GLY A 6 2.57 7.90 -17.38
CA GLY A 6 1.99 9.23 -17.58
C GLY A 6 0.46 9.31 -17.58
N ARG A 7 -0.24 8.21 -17.87
CA ARG A 7 -1.71 8.13 -17.82
C ARG A 7 -2.28 7.79 -16.44
N LEU A 8 -1.48 7.18 -15.57
CA LEU A 8 -1.93 6.63 -14.29
C LEU A 8 -2.57 7.68 -13.36
N PRO A 9 -2.05 8.92 -13.23
CA PRO A 9 -2.69 9.93 -12.39
C PRO A 9 -4.12 10.27 -12.86
N GLY A 10 -4.32 10.42 -14.18
CA GLY A 10 -5.63 10.71 -14.76
C GLY A 10 -6.60 9.53 -14.69
N GLU A 11 -6.10 8.29 -14.74
CA GLU A 11 -6.89 7.09 -14.51
C GLU A 11 -7.35 6.97 -13.06
N MET A 12 -6.45 7.19 -12.10
CA MET A 12 -6.80 7.17 -10.67
C MET A 12 -7.84 8.22 -10.31
N ALA A 13 -7.68 9.46 -10.82
CA ALA A 13 -8.64 10.54 -10.60
C ALA A 13 -10.04 10.20 -11.10
N ARG A 14 -10.16 9.54 -12.27
CA ARG A 14 -11.46 9.10 -12.82
C ARG A 14 -12.19 8.07 -11.96
N THR A 15 -11.45 7.31 -11.15
CA THR A 15 -12.02 6.33 -10.21
C THR A 15 -12.36 6.93 -8.83
N GLY A 16 -12.17 8.24 -8.64
CA GLY A 16 -12.30 8.89 -7.33
C GLY A 16 -11.17 8.50 -6.35
N ARG A 17 -10.07 7.92 -6.85
CA ARG A 17 -8.93 7.50 -6.04
C ARG A 17 -7.86 8.58 -6.03
N ARG A 18 -7.08 8.59 -4.95
CA ARG A 18 -5.96 9.53 -4.77
C ARG A 18 -4.64 8.81 -5.04
N LEU A 19 -3.79 9.42 -5.87
CA LEU A 19 -2.43 8.98 -6.09
C LEU A 19 -1.49 9.84 -5.24
N ALA A 20 -0.59 9.20 -4.48
CA ALA A 20 0.45 9.87 -3.72
C ALA A 20 1.81 9.49 -4.30
N ALA A 21 2.54 10.47 -4.83
CA ALA A 21 3.95 10.29 -5.17
C ALA A 21 4.78 10.40 -3.89
N VAL A 22 5.67 9.42 -3.68
CA VAL A 22 6.61 9.43 -2.56
C VAL A 22 8.00 9.63 -3.12
N ASP A 23 8.56 10.82 -2.88
CA ASP A 23 9.93 11.17 -3.24
C ASP A 23 10.83 11.05 -2.01
N ARG A 24 11.01 9.80 -1.56
CA ARG A 24 11.88 9.41 -0.44
C ARG A 24 12.64 8.16 -0.82
N ASP A 25 13.68 7.84 -0.06
CA ASP A 25 14.27 6.51 -0.18
C ASP A 25 13.20 5.43 0.06
N PRO A 26 13.32 4.24 -0.55
CA PRO A 26 12.29 3.22 -0.48
C PRO A 26 11.91 2.81 0.95
N VAL A 27 12.86 2.82 1.88
CA VAL A 27 12.61 2.42 3.28
C VAL A 27 11.81 3.51 4.00
N ALA A 28 12.19 4.78 3.85
CA ALA A 28 11.40 5.89 4.37
C ALA A 28 10.00 5.96 3.73
N GLY A 29 9.86 5.52 2.47
CA GLY A 29 8.56 5.36 1.82
C GLY A 29 7.67 4.30 2.49
N LEU A 30 8.25 3.19 2.95
CA LEU A 30 7.50 2.17 3.71
C LEU A 30 6.98 2.71 5.04
N VAL A 31 7.82 3.44 5.78
CA VAL A 31 7.41 4.02 7.07
C VAL A 31 6.20 4.95 6.93
N VAL A 32 6.07 5.64 5.79
CA VAL A 32 4.92 6.51 5.51
C VAL A 32 3.67 5.73 5.12
N THR A 33 3.83 4.63 4.38
CA THR A 33 2.71 3.89 3.79
C THR A 33 2.13 2.83 4.73
N GLN A 34 2.93 2.28 5.66
CA GLN A 34 2.51 1.22 6.58
C GLN A 34 1.44 1.67 7.60
N PRO A 35 1.59 2.79 8.35
CA PRO A 35 0.57 3.22 9.32
C PRO A 35 -0.83 3.47 8.74
N PRO A 36 -1.00 4.20 7.61
CA PRO A 36 -2.33 4.38 7.03
C PRO A 36 -2.90 3.07 6.48
N ALA A 37 -2.07 2.17 5.95
CA ALA A 37 -2.54 0.85 5.52
C ALA A 37 -3.10 0.03 6.70
N ALA A 38 -2.40 0.02 7.84
CA ALA A 38 -2.87 -0.63 9.06
C ALA A 38 -4.18 -0.02 9.58
N ALA A 39 -4.26 1.32 9.62
CA ALA A 39 -5.46 2.02 10.07
C ALA A 39 -6.67 1.76 9.16
N LEU A 40 -6.47 1.74 7.83
CA LEU A 40 -7.52 1.41 6.87
C LEU A 40 -7.99 -0.04 7.02
N GLY A 41 -7.06 -0.97 7.26
CA GLY A 41 -7.39 -2.36 7.55
C GLY A 41 -8.23 -2.48 8.82
N ALA A 42 -7.77 -1.89 9.92
CA ALA A 42 -8.46 -1.90 11.21
C ALA A 42 -9.88 -1.33 11.10
N ALA A 43 -10.05 -0.21 10.38
CA ALA A 43 -11.37 0.37 10.10
C ALA A 43 -12.29 -0.57 9.30
N GLY A 44 -11.71 -1.47 8.50
CA GLY A 44 -12.42 -2.54 7.78
C GLY A 44 -12.56 -3.85 8.55
N GLY A 45 -12.24 -3.89 9.84
CA GLY A 45 -12.30 -5.10 10.67
C GLY A 45 -11.19 -6.12 10.36
N LEU A 46 -10.07 -5.66 9.80
CA LEU A 46 -8.86 -6.47 9.64
C LEU A 46 -7.92 -6.25 10.83
N ASP A 47 -7.31 -7.33 11.28
CA ASP A 47 -6.17 -7.29 12.21
C ASP A 47 -4.87 -7.43 11.39
N PRO A 48 -4.02 -6.39 11.33
CA PRO A 48 -2.74 -6.44 10.62
C PRO A 48 -1.78 -7.49 11.18
N ASP A 49 -1.90 -7.82 12.48
CA ASP A 49 -1.05 -8.80 13.17
C ASP A 49 -1.58 -10.24 13.00
N ASN A 50 -2.85 -10.39 12.62
CA ASN A 50 -3.49 -11.68 12.33
C ASN A 50 -4.14 -11.70 10.93
N PRO A 51 -3.33 -11.71 9.86
CA PRO A 51 -3.83 -11.60 8.49
C PRO A 51 -4.54 -12.90 8.04
N ARG A 52 -5.60 -12.77 7.23
CA ARG A 52 -6.56 -13.86 6.92
C ARG A 52 -5.99 -15.12 6.24
N HIS A 53 -4.88 -14.99 5.52
CA HIS A 53 -4.34 -16.03 4.63
C HIS A 53 -2.82 -16.23 4.71
N PRO A 54 -2.00 -15.22 5.05
CA PRO A 54 -0.56 -15.42 5.20
C PRO A 54 -0.23 -16.25 6.45
N THR A 55 0.58 -17.29 6.29
CA THR A 55 1.37 -17.85 7.39
C THR A 55 2.65 -17.02 7.56
N ARG A 56 3.25 -17.02 8.76
CA ARG A 56 4.50 -16.29 9.05
C ARG A 56 5.63 -16.62 8.05
N SER A 57 5.61 -17.83 7.50
CA SER A 57 6.52 -18.31 6.45
C SER A 57 5.73 -19.07 5.39
N GLY A 58 6.07 -18.86 4.11
CA GLY A 58 5.58 -19.70 3.03
C GLY A 58 6.30 -21.05 3.01
N ILE A 59 5.60 -22.11 2.66
CA ILE A 59 6.18 -23.42 2.34
C ILE A 59 5.96 -23.64 0.85
N TYR A 60 7.04 -23.75 0.09
CA TYR A 60 7.00 -24.12 -1.32
C TYR A 60 7.46 -25.57 -1.42
N VAL A 61 6.75 -26.39 -2.20
CA VAL A 61 7.12 -27.77 -2.56
C VAL A 61 7.80 -27.80 -3.92
#